data_AF-A0A352KRQ3-F1
#
_entry.id   AF-A0A352KRQ3-F1
#
_cell.length_a   1.000
_cell.length_b   1.000
_cell.length_c   1.000
_cell.angle_alpha   90.00
_cell.angle_beta   90.00
_cell.angle_gamma   90.00
#
_symmetry.space_group_name_H-M   'P 1'
#
loop_
_entity.id
_entity.type
_entity.pdbx_description
1 polymer ?
#
loop_
_entity_poly.entity_id
_entity_poly.type
_entity_poly.pdbx_seq_one_letter_code
_entity_poly.pdbx_strand_id
1 'polypeptide(L)'
;MVKTIRSKNKPYYPQLGFTLVELLIVVVILGVLAAVVIPQFADSSDSAREAALKSNLGTLRSAIELYKSDHGDYPGLNASSGGTGCTGNDGTGAANSQQALIDQLTRYTDSNGASCDESVANFIYGPYIKKGVPDNPYTASSDFAMDATTALGGLSASGTEAWRYSDDTGELIANDSAAHAAF
;
A
#
# COMPACT_ATOMS: atom_id res chain seq x y z
N MET A 1 16.57 54.31 -70.52
CA MET A 1 17.55 53.35 -69.94
C MET A 1 16.76 52.16 -69.39
N VAL A 2 16.71 51.04 -70.12
CA VAL A 2 15.94 49.83 -69.73
C VAL A 2 16.89 48.83 -69.08
N LYS A 3 16.57 48.38 -67.86
CA LYS A 3 17.34 47.37 -67.11
C LYS A 3 16.62 46.02 -67.23
N THR A 4 17.25 45.05 -67.90
CA THR A 4 16.69 43.71 -68.09
C THR A 4 16.97 42.85 -66.84
N ILE A 5 15.92 42.41 -66.14
CA ILE A 5 16.03 41.53 -64.97
C ILE A 5 16.16 40.08 -65.46
N ARG A 6 17.33 39.45 -65.25
CA ARG A 6 17.51 38.00 -65.46
C ARG A 6 17.06 37.24 -64.22
N SER A 7 16.02 36.43 -64.35
CA SER A 7 15.59 35.47 -63.32
C SER A 7 16.60 34.32 -63.21
N LYS A 8 17.04 34.01 -61.98
CA LYS A 8 17.89 32.84 -61.67
C LYS A 8 17.00 31.67 -61.25
N ASN A 9 16.96 30.59 -62.03
CA ASN A 9 16.33 29.33 -61.62
C ASN A 9 17.16 28.67 -60.50
N LYS A 10 16.52 28.39 -59.36
CA LYS A 10 17.10 27.56 -58.30
C LYS A 10 16.84 26.08 -58.63
N PRO A 11 17.83 25.18 -58.52
CA PRO A 11 17.63 23.76 -58.82
C PRO A 11 16.66 23.12 -57.82
N TYR A 12 15.71 22.32 -58.32
CA TYR A 12 14.77 21.54 -57.52
C TYR A 12 15.48 20.27 -57.03
N TYR A 13 15.64 20.10 -55.72
CA TYR A 13 16.08 18.82 -55.15
C TYR A 13 14.84 17.91 -55.07
N PRO A 14 14.84 16.73 -55.72
CA PRO A 14 13.73 15.81 -55.60
C PRO A 14 13.63 15.36 -54.14
N GLN A 15 12.50 15.62 -53.50
CA GLN A 15 12.23 15.09 -52.17
C GLN A 15 11.92 13.61 -52.34
N LEU A 16 12.81 12.75 -51.81
CA LEU A 16 12.62 11.31 -51.78
C LEU A 16 11.42 11.03 -50.86
N GLY A 17 10.30 10.62 -51.45
CA GLY A 17 9.10 10.23 -50.71
C GLY A 17 9.28 8.89 -50.02
N PHE A 18 8.68 8.75 -48.83
CA PHE A 18 8.62 7.50 -48.09
C PHE A 18 7.95 6.40 -48.92
N THR A 19 8.52 5.20 -48.96
CA THR A 19 7.89 4.08 -49.67
C THR A 19 6.84 3.40 -48.80
N LEU A 20 5.76 2.91 -49.41
CA LEU A 20 4.72 2.13 -48.69
C LEU A 20 5.31 0.88 -48.02
N VAL A 21 6.30 0.26 -48.66
CA VAL A 21 6.98 -0.94 -48.16
C VAL A 21 7.78 -0.63 -46.89
N GLU A 22 8.39 0.54 -46.83
CA GLU A 22 9.17 1.01 -45.69
C GLU A 22 8.28 1.31 -44.47
N LEU A 23 7.07 1.82 -44.67
CA LEU A 23 6.09 1.89 -43.57
C LEU A 23 5.52 0.53 -43.18
N LEU A 24 5.32 -0.38 -44.15
CA LEU A 24 4.78 -1.72 -43.89
C LEU A 24 5.72 -2.53 -42.99
N ILE A 25 7.02 -2.56 -43.30
CA ILE A 25 7.97 -3.31 -42.48
C ILE A 25 8.08 -2.74 -41.06
N VAL A 26 7.99 -1.42 -40.91
CA VAL A 26 8.04 -0.75 -39.59
C VAL A 26 6.85 -1.16 -38.72
N VAL A 27 5.61 -1.11 -39.25
CA VAL A 27 4.44 -1.50 -38.44
C VAL A 27 4.42 -3.00 -38.12
N VAL A 28 4.98 -3.84 -39.00
CA VAL A 28 5.15 -5.28 -38.73
C VAL A 28 6.14 -5.50 -37.58
N ILE A 29 7.29 -4.83 -37.60
CA ILE A 29 8.28 -4.95 -36.52
C ILE A 29 7.71 -4.42 -35.20
N LEU A 30 7.03 -3.25 -35.22
CA LEU A 30 6.36 -2.71 -34.02
C LEU A 30 5.28 -3.65 -33.48
N GLY A 31 4.51 -4.32 -34.36
CA GLY A 31 3.51 -5.31 -33.97
C GLY A 31 4.11 -6.53 -33.28
N VAL A 32 5.22 -7.07 -33.81
CA VAL A 32 5.92 -8.22 -33.20
C VAL A 32 6.53 -7.84 -31.85
N LEU A 33 7.17 -6.67 -31.75
CA LEU A 33 7.75 -6.19 -30.49
C LEU A 33 6.66 -5.96 -29.44
N ALA A 34 5.54 -5.34 -29.79
CA ALA A 34 4.43 -5.11 -28.87
C ALA A 34 3.83 -6.42 -28.35
N ALA A 35 3.67 -7.43 -29.22
CA ALA A 35 3.08 -8.73 -28.86
C ALA A 35 3.92 -9.50 -27.82
N VAL A 36 5.24 -9.39 -27.86
CA VAL A 36 6.13 -10.05 -26.89
C VAL A 36 6.24 -9.25 -25.58
N VAL A 37 6.26 -7.92 -25.68
CA VAL A 37 6.50 -7.04 -24.54
C VAL A 37 5.31 -6.95 -23.59
N ILE A 38 4.09 -6.77 -24.11
CA ILE A 38 2.88 -6.56 -23.29
C ILE A 38 2.63 -7.67 -22.24
N PRO A 39 2.68 -8.98 -22.57
CA PRO A 39 2.41 -10.03 -21.57
C PRO A 39 3.45 -10.05 -20.45
N GLN A 40 4.73 -9.79 -20.74
CA GLN A 40 5.80 -9.78 -19.74
C GLN A 40 5.62 -8.69 -18.68
N PHE A 41 5.09 -7.53 -19.05
CA PHE A 41 4.85 -6.42 -18.12
C PHE A 41 3.66 -6.68 -17.18
N ALA A 42 2.64 -7.41 -17.62
CA ALA A 42 1.49 -7.75 -16.78
C ALA A 42 1.89 -8.69 -15.61
N ASP A 43 2.59 -9.79 -15.91
CA ASP A 43 3.00 -10.79 -14.89
C ASP A 43 3.98 -10.22 -13.85
N SER A 44 4.89 -9.34 -14.27
CA SER A 44 5.83 -8.66 -13.37
C SER A 44 5.13 -7.72 -12.40
N SER A 45 3.99 -7.13 -12.79
CA SER A 45 3.26 -6.19 -11.96
C SER A 45 2.50 -6.89 -10.83
N ASP A 46 1.92 -8.06 -11.10
CA ASP A 46 1.22 -8.86 -10.08
C ASP A 46 2.21 -9.51 -9.10
N SER A 47 3.34 -10.01 -9.59
CA SER A 47 4.40 -10.54 -8.72
C SER A 47 4.96 -9.46 -7.78
N ALA A 48 5.09 -8.22 -8.25
CA ALA A 48 5.53 -7.10 -7.42
C ALA A 48 4.48 -6.73 -6.36
N ARG A 49 3.19 -6.79 -6.70
CA ARG A 49 2.09 -6.58 -5.73
C ARG A 49 2.06 -7.67 -4.67
N GLU A 50 2.22 -8.93 -5.04
CA GLU A 50 2.27 -10.04 -4.09
C GLU A 50 3.48 -9.92 -3.13
N ALA A 51 4.65 -9.56 -3.65
CA ALA A 51 5.83 -9.31 -2.84
C ALA A 51 5.63 -8.14 -1.86
N ALA A 52 5.01 -7.05 -2.33
CA ALA A 52 4.66 -5.91 -1.47
C ALA A 52 3.65 -6.30 -0.40
N LEU A 53 2.62 -7.08 -0.75
CA LEU A 53 1.61 -7.59 0.19
C LEU A 53 2.27 -8.41 1.31
N LYS A 54 3.13 -9.36 0.97
CA LYS A 54 3.87 -10.19 1.94
C LYS A 54 4.78 -9.35 2.84
N SER A 55 5.46 -8.36 2.28
CA SER A 55 6.30 -7.43 3.04
C SER A 55 5.48 -6.59 4.02
N ASN A 56 4.33 -6.08 3.58
CA ASN A 56 3.42 -5.27 4.40
C ASN A 56 2.82 -6.11 5.54
N LEU A 57 2.35 -7.33 5.24
CA LEU A 57 1.89 -8.28 6.26
C LEU A 57 2.98 -8.60 7.29
N GLY A 58 4.20 -8.88 6.84
CA GLY A 58 5.32 -9.16 7.74
C GLY A 58 5.64 -7.99 8.67
N THR A 59 5.57 -6.76 8.15
CA THR A 59 5.76 -5.53 8.93
C THR A 59 4.68 -5.38 10.00
N LEU A 60 3.41 -5.59 9.61
CA LEU A 60 2.27 -5.50 10.53
C LEU A 60 2.32 -6.57 11.63
N ARG A 61 2.55 -7.84 11.26
CA ARG A 61 2.68 -8.95 12.23
C ARG A 61 3.81 -8.71 13.22
N SER A 62 4.96 -8.23 12.73
CA SER A 62 6.09 -7.93 13.60
C SER A 62 5.76 -6.81 14.61
N ALA A 63 5.02 -5.77 14.16
CA ALA A 63 4.60 -4.68 15.04
C ALA A 63 3.56 -5.14 16.08
N ILE A 64 2.59 -5.97 15.68
CA ILE A 64 1.57 -6.55 16.57
C ILE A 64 2.21 -7.42 17.64
N GLU A 65 3.14 -8.31 17.26
CA GLU A 65 3.84 -9.17 18.22
C GLU A 65 4.75 -8.38 19.16
N LEU A 66 5.38 -7.30 18.67
CA LEU A 66 6.17 -6.41 19.52
C LEU A 66 5.28 -5.67 20.54
N TYR A 67 4.11 -5.18 20.11
CA TYR A 67 3.12 -4.58 21.02
C TYR A 67 2.71 -5.56 22.12
N LYS A 68 2.36 -6.80 21.74
CA LYS A 68 1.99 -7.85 22.69
C LYS A 68 3.12 -8.18 23.65
N SER A 69 4.37 -8.16 23.20
CA SER A 69 5.52 -8.37 24.08
C SER A 69 5.63 -7.30 25.16
N ASP A 70 5.25 -6.06 24.86
CA ASP A 70 5.34 -4.93 25.80
C ASP A 70 4.13 -4.84 26.73
N HIS A 71 2.94 -5.24 26.26
CA HIS A 71 1.66 -5.02 26.96
C HIS A 71 1.00 -6.30 27.50
N GLY A 72 1.40 -7.47 27.01
CA GLY A 72 0.79 -8.77 27.34
C GLY A 72 -0.45 -9.11 26.51
N ASP A 73 -1.22 -8.09 26.09
CA ASP A 73 -2.41 -8.23 25.23
C ASP A 73 -2.13 -7.78 23.80
N TYR A 74 -2.94 -8.26 22.86
CA TYR A 74 -2.89 -7.83 21.47
C TYR A 74 -3.48 -6.42 21.31
N PRO A 75 -2.95 -5.61 20.37
CA PRO A 75 -3.45 -4.26 20.15
C PRO A 75 -4.88 -4.31 19.63
N GLY A 76 -5.67 -3.28 19.94
CA GLY A 76 -7.09 -3.19 19.64
C GLY A 76 -7.99 -3.77 20.73
N LEU A 77 -7.53 -4.74 21.54
CA LEU A 77 -8.33 -5.36 22.60
C LEU A 77 -8.68 -4.36 23.70
N ASN A 78 -7.67 -3.62 24.18
CA ASN A 78 -7.86 -2.55 25.15
C ASN A 78 -8.14 -1.21 24.47
N ALA A 79 -8.91 -0.35 25.15
CA ALA A 79 -9.16 1.00 24.65
C ALA A 79 -7.86 1.81 24.59
N SER A 80 -7.67 2.53 23.49
CA SER A 80 -6.60 3.50 23.34
C SER A 80 -7.16 4.88 23.66
N SER A 81 -7.29 5.18 24.94
CA SER A 81 -7.68 6.51 25.42
C SER A 81 -6.46 7.35 25.81
N GLY A 82 -6.68 8.63 26.12
CA GLY A 82 -5.72 9.45 26.84
C GLY A 82 -5.44 8.90 28.24
N GLY A 83 -4.19 8.55 28.50
CA GLY A 83 -3.71 8.13 29.82
C GLY A 83 -3.35 9.32 30.70
N THR A 84 -3.13 9.08 32.00
CA THR A 84 -2.66 10.13 32.90
C THR A 84 -1.26 10.58 32.47
N GLY A 85 -1.12 11.86 32.10
CA GLY A 85 0.17 12.46 31.77
C GLY A 85 0.48 12.55 30.27
N CYS A 86 -0.46 12.25 29.37
CA CYS A 86 -0.32 12.70 27.98
C CYS A 86 -0.43 14.23 27.97
N THR A 87 0.56 14.90 27.36
CA THR A 87 0.56 16.36 27.17
C THR A 87 0.19 16.77 25.74
N GLY A 88 0.18 15.80 24.82
CA GLY A 88 -0.22 15.97 23.43
C GLY A 88 -1.67 15.56 23.17
N ASN A 89 -1.94 15.05 21.97
CA ASN A 89 -3.25 14.54 21.62
C ASN A 89 -3.39 13.09 22.06
N ASP A 90 -4.45 12.82 22.79
CA ASP A 90 -4.81 11.50 23.27
C ASP A 90 -5.25 10.54 22.16
N GLY A 91 -5.09 9.25 22.41
CA GLY A 91 -5.82 8.20 21.70
C GLY A 91 -7.33 8.36 21.86
N THR A 92 -8.09 7.94 20.85
CA THR A 92 -9.56 8.03 20.87
C THR A 92 -10.26 6.70 20.60
N GLY A 93 -9.49 5.63 20.42
CA GLY A 93 -10.02 4.30 20.11
C GLY A 93 -10.69 3.62 21.29
N ALA A 94 -11.93 3.18 21.09
CA ALA A 94 -12.60 2.29 22.05
C ALA A 94 -11.99 0.87 22.02
N ALA A 95 -12.18 0.09 23.07
CA ALA A 95 -11.80 -1.33 23.09
C ALA A 95 -12.46 -2.09 21.92
N ASN A 96 -11.76 -3.06 21.37
CA ASN A 96 -12.13 -3.88 20.22
C ASN A 96 -12.48 -3.04 18.97
N SER A 97 -11.69 -2.00 18.69
CA SER A 97 -11.92 -1.11 17.54
C SER A 97 -10.66 -0.87 16.70
N GLN A 98 -10.87 -0.58 15.40
CA GLN A 98 -9.77 -0.26 14.48
C GLN A 98 -8.99 0.95 14.96
N GLN A 99 -9.68 1.97 15.49
CA GLN A 99 -9.00 3.18 15.94
C GLN A 99 -8.06 2.87 17.12
N ALA A 100 -8.45 1.98 18.04
CA ALA A 100 -7.57 1.59 19.15
C ALA A 100 -6.33 0.85 18.65
N LEU A 101 -6.52 -0.09 17.71
CA LEU A 101 -5.43 -0.82 17.05
C LEU A 101 -4.45 0.17 16.38
N ILE A 102 -4.95 1.10 15.56
CA ILE A 102 -4.13 2.06 14.83
C ILE A 102 -3.40 2.99 15.80
N ASP A 103 -4.11 3.54 16.79
CA ASP A 103 -3.52 4.44 17.78
C ASP A 103 -2.39 3.74 18.55
N GLN A 104 -2.60 2.49 18.98
CA GLN A 104 -1.60 1.71 19.71
C GLN A 104 -0.37 1.32 18.88
N LEU A 105 -0.55 1.05 17.58
CA LEU A 105 0.56 0.68 16.68
C LEU A 105 1.36 1.89 16.19
N THR A 106 0.73 3.05 16.04
CA THR A 106 1.34 4.23 15.39
C THR A 106 1.76 5.33 16.35
N ARG A 107 1.32 5.29 17.61
CA ARG A 107 1.60 6.32 18.62
C ARG A 107 2.38 5.72 19.80
N TYR A 108 2.78 6.56 20.75
CA TYR A 108 3.42 6.09 21.98
C TYR A 108 2.34 5.57 22.93
N THR A 109 2.66 4.51 23.68
CA THR A 109 1.71 3.84 24.58
C THR A 109 2.24 3.75 26.00
N ASP A 110 1.33 3.78 26.97
CA ASP A 110 1.60 3.48 28.37
C ASP A 110 1.42 1.98 28.67
N SER A 111 1.69 1.55 29.91
CA SER A 111 1.58 0.13 30.28
C SER A 111 0.17 -0.48 30.13
N ASN A 112 -0.88 0.32 29.98
CA ASN A 112 -2.26 -0.14 29.82
C ASN A 112 -2.73 -0.07 28.36
N GLY A 113 -1.87 0.37 27.43
CA GLY A 113 -2.22 0.56 26.04
C GLY A 113 -2.97 1.86 25.74
N ALA A 114 -3.03 2.79 26.69
CA ALA A 114 -3.44 4.18 26.42
C ALA A 114 -2.40 4.81 25.49
N SER A 115 -2.79 5.71 24.59
CA SER A 115 -1.86 6.30 23.62
C SER A 115 -1.77 7.83 23.64
N CYS A 116 -0.61 8.33 23.23
CA CYS A 116 -0.28 9.74 23.10
C CYS A 116 0.60 9.93 21.86
N ASP A 117 0.43 11.03 21.12
CA ASP A 117 1.30 11.36 19.98
C ASP A 117 2.70 11.84 20.37
N GLU A 118 2.92 12.18 21.63
CA GLU A 118 4.21 12.61 22.16
C GLU A 118 4.85 11.52 23.03
N SER A 119 6.17 11.40 22.94
CA SER A 119 6.95 10.61 23.90
C SER A 119 7.09 11.40 25.19
N VAL A 120 6.39 10.94 26.23
CA VAL A 120 6.41 11.55 27.57
C VAL A 120 6.56 10.46 28.63
N ALA A 121 6.73 10.84 29.90
CA ALA A 121 7.20 9.94 30.96
C ALA A 121 6.44 8.61 31.12
N ASN A 122 5.12 8.60 30.90
CA ASN A 122 4.29 7.40 30.99
C ASN A 122 4.09 6.70 29.63
N PHE A 123 4.40 7.37 28.52
CA PHE A 123 4.21 6.86 27.15
C PHE A 123 5.57 6.51 26.55
N ILE A 124 6.14 5.41 27.04
CA ILE A 124 7.52 4.98 26.73
C ILE A 124 7.58 3.87 25.67
N TYR A 125 6.46 3.20 25.42
CA TYR A 125 6.38 2.10 24.46
C TYR A 125 5.98 2.61 23.07
N GLY A 126 6.40 1.91 22.02
CA GLY A 126 6.13 2.30 20.64
C GLY A 126 6.81 3.62 20.19
N PRO A 127 6.37 4.22 19.07
CA PRO A 127 5.45 3.65 18.10
C PRO A 127 6.08 2.46 17.38
N TYR A 128 5.28 1.42 17.16
CA TYR A 128 5.71 0.18 16.51
C TYR A 128 5.78 0.33 14.99
N ILE A 129 5.01 1.28 14.45
CA ILE A 129 4.99 1.61 13.01
C ILE A 129 5.17 3.12 12.84
N LYS A 130 6.32 3.54 12.31
CA LYS A 130 6.67 4.97 12.14
C LYS A 130 6.08 5.63 10.89
N LYS A 131 5.69 4.84 9.89
CA LYS A 131 5.23 5.33 8.58
C LYS A 131 3.72 5.26 8.40
N GLY A 132 2.99 4.93 9.47
CA GLY A 132 1.57 4.59 9.39
C GLY A 132 1.37 3.18 8.83
N VAL A 133 0.12 2.73 8.88
CA VAL A 133 -0.28 1.41 8.37
C VAL A 133 -0.07 1.39 6.85
N PRO A 134 0.64 0.39 6.30
CA PRO A 134 0.81 0.27 4.86
C PRO A 134 -0.50 -0.15 4.18
N ASP A 135 -0.69 0.34 2.95
CA ASP A 135 -1.83 -0.06 2.14
C ASP A 135 -1.69 -1.50 1.62
N ASN A 136 -2.82 -2.18 1.44
CA ASN A 136 -2.88 -3.42 0.68
C ASN A 136 -2.87 -3.08 -0.83
N PRO A 137 -1.90 -3.58 -1.61
CA PRO A 137 -1.75 -3.26 -3.03
C PRO A 137 -2.93 -3.73 -3.92
N TYR A 138 -3.80 -4.60 -3.41
CA TYR A 138 -4.97 -5.11 -4.13
C TYR A 138 -6.26 -4.35 -3.80
N THR A 139 -6.39 -3.79 -2.61
CA THR A 139 -7.60 -3.03 -2.19
C THR A 139 -7.39 -1.51 -2.18
N ALA A 140 -6.13 -1.05 -2.22
CA ALA A 140 -5.75 0.37 -2.10
C ALA A 140 -6.31 1.05 -0.84
N SER A 141 -6.49 0.27 0.23
CA SER A 141 -6.89 0.71 1.56
C SER A 141 -5.80 0.31 2.57
N SER A 142 -5.83 0.92 3.75
CA SER A 142 -5.08 0.51 4.95
C SER A 142 -6.01 0.19 6.14
N ASP A 143 -7.32 0.15 5.92
CA ASP A 143 -8.30 -0.13 6.97
C ASP A 143 -8.28 -1.59 7.39
N PHE A 144 -8.66 -1.82 8.64
CA PHE A 144 -8.77 -3.13 9.27
C PHE A 144 -10.23 -3.47 9.54
N ALA A 145 -10.70 -4.58 8.99
CA ALA A 145 -11.88 -5.23 9.53
C ALA A 145 -11.48 -5.96 10.82
N MET A 146 -11.85 -5.35 11.96
CA MET A 146 -11.66 -5.92 13.30
C MET A 146 -12.65 -7.05 13.53
N ASP A 147 -12.19 -8.11 14.18
CA ASP A 147 -13.06 -9.20 14.59
C ASP A 147 -12.64 -9.78 15.95
N ALA A 148 -13.61 -9.96 16.84
CA ALA A 148 -13.38 -10.51 18.17
C ALA A 148 -13.48 -12.05 18.21
N THR A 149 -13.49 -12.74 17.06
CA THR A 149 -13.60 -14.20 17.01
C THR A 149 -12.26 -14.91 16.91
N THR A 150 -12.24 -16.14 17.42
CA THR A 150 -11.05 -17.00 17.57
C THR A 150 -10.57 -17.63 16.25
N ALA A 151 -11.23 -17.36 15.12
CA ALA A 151 -10.85 -17.93 13.82
C ALA A 151 -11.22 -17.01 12.66
N LEU A 152 -10.23 -16.35 12.04
CA LEU A 152 -10.48 -15.49 10.89
C LEU A 152 -10.91 -16.27 9.63
N GLY A 153 -10.70 -17.59 9.58
CA GLY A 153 -11.03 -18.44 8.44
C GLY A 153 -12.52 -18.53 8.06
N GLY A 154 -13.43 -17.98 8.86
CA GLY A 154 -14.88 -18.05 8.65
C GLY A 154 -15.60 -16.74 8.33
N LEU A 155 -14.97 -15.57 8.47
CA LEU A 155 -15.72 -14.32 8.33
C LEU A 155 -15.74 -13.81 6.90
N SER A 156 -16.93 -13.42 6.46
CA SER A 156 -17.10 -12.56 5.30
C SER A 156 -16.62 -11.17 5.68
N ALA A 157 -15.62 -10.67 4.98
CA ALA A 157 -15.23 -9.28 5.07
C ALA A 157 -16.43 -8.38 4.80
N SER A 158 -16.66 -7.42 5.68
CA SER A 158 -17.71 -6.42 5.53
C SER A 158 -17.19 -5.20 4.74
N GLY A 159 -16.62 -5.36 3.53
CA GLY A 159 -16.37 -4.23 2.63
C GLY A 159 -14.95 -4.08 2.06
N THR A 160 -14.57 -2.80 1.87
CA THR A 160 -13.38 -2.27 1.16
C THR A 160 -12.10 -2.25 1.99
N GLU A 161 -12.08 -2.92 3.15
CA GLU A 161 -10.93 -2.95 4.06
C GLU A 161 -9.74 -3.70 3.46
N ALA A 162 -8.55 -3.40 3.96
CA ALA A 162 -7.30 -3.97 3.47
C ALA A 162 -6.87 -5.24 4.19
N TRP A 163 -7.16 -5.27 5.49
CA TRP A 163 -6.64 -6.26 6.42
C TRP A 163 -7.78 -6.79 7.28
N ARG A 164 -7.65 -8.04 7.72
CA ARG A 164 -8.55 -8.63 8.72
C ARG A 164 -7.72 -9.06 9.90
N TYR A 165 -8.16 -8.65 11.08
CA TYR A 165 -7.38 -8.79 12.29
C TYR A 165 -8.26 -9.24 13.46
N SER A 166 -7.76 -10.21 14.22
CA SER A 166 -8.38 -10.70 15.45
C SER A 166 -7.63 -10.18 16.66
N ASP A 167 -8.28 -9.35 17.47
CA ASP A 167 -7.69 -8.80 18.70
C ASP A 167 -7.57 -9.82 19.85
N ASP A 168 -8.27 -10.95 19.77
CA ASP A 168 -8.17 -12.05 20.75
C ASP A 168 -6.96 -12.97 20.43
N THR A 169 -6.77 -13.29 19.16
CA THR A 169 -5.74 -14.26 18.73
C THR A 169 -4.47 -13.63 18.15
N GLY A 170 -4.53 -12.36 17.76
CA GLY A 170 -3.48 -11.67 17.02
C GLY A 170 -3.35 -12.11 15.56
N GLU A 171 -4.26 -12.97 15.07
CA GLU A 171 -4.26 -13.40 13.69
C GLU A 171 -4.47 -12.18 12.78
N LEU A 172 -3.63 -12.05 11.74
CA LEU A 172 -3.72 -11.01 10.73
C LEU A 172 -3.65 -11.65 9.36
N ILE A 173 -4.64 -11.39 8.51
CA ILE A 173 -4.69 -11.88 7.12
C ILE A 173 -5.05 -10.75 6.15
N ALA A 174 -4.68 -10.92 4.87
CA ALA A 174 -5.05 -9.97 3.83
C ALA A 174 -6.53 -10.11 3.42
N ASN A 175 -7.16 -8.99 3.06
CA ASN A 175 -8.58 -8.91 2.71
C ASN A 175 -8.86 -8.72 1.20
N ASP A 176 -8.10 -9.40 0.34
CA ASP A 176 -8.27 -9.24 -1.11
C ASP A 176 -8.76 -10.51 -1.82
N SER A 177 -8.33 -11.69 -1.37
CA SER A 177 -8.69 -12.96 -1.99
C SER A 177 -8.44 -14.15 -1.06
N ALA A 178 -9.13 -15.26 -1.32
CA ALA A 178 -8.91 -16.51 -0.58
C ALA A 178 -7.49 -17.07 -0.73
N ALA A 179 -6.80 -16.75 -1.83
CA ALA A 179 -5.43 -17.19 -2.07
C ALA A 179 -4.43 -16.48 -1.14
N HIS A 180 -4.69 -15.22 -0.82
CA HIS A 180 -3.78 -14.39 -0.01
C HIS A 180 -4.12 -14.39 1.49
N ALA A 181 -5.29 -14.93 1.85
CA ALA A 181 -5.69 -15.14 3.25
C ALA A 181 -4.77 -16.09 4.03
N ALA A 182 -3.98 -16.92 3.35
CA ALA A 182 -3.11 -17.94 3.95
C ALA A 182 -1.62 -17.54 4.04
N PHE A 183 -1.26 -16.34 3.59
CA PHE A 183 0.11 -15.82 3.68
C PHE A 183 0.54 -15.52 5.10
#